data_AF-A0A973JDV0-F1
#
_entry.id   AF-A0A973JDV0-F1
#
_cell.length_a   1.000
_cell.length_b   1.000
_cell.length_c   1.000
_cell.angle_alpha   90.00
_cell.angle_beta   90.00
_cell.angle_gamma   90.00
#
_symmetry.space_group_name_H-M   'P 1'
#
loop_
_entity.id
_entity.type
_entity.pdbx_description
1 polymer ?
#
loop_
_entity_poly.entity_id
_entity_poly.type
_entity_poly.pdbx_seq_one_letter_code
_entity_poly.pdbx_strand_id
1 'polypeptide(L)'
;INSMSFPEAVRHLAAKTGVVIPERVLTREERERSRTRDEISRINRMAAKYFSENLFSEAGKAARAYLGRRGIQDEVIKEFNLGFATDGWRNLKEYFEKANVSLKLVEHTGLIIAKTNGGGSYYDRFRGRLIFPIEDVAGNVIAFGGRILGEGEPKYLNTPESSVFFKGRNLYGLNRTKEDIRRKGYAILVEGYFDLITLWSAGSRNVVASLGTALTKEHVDLIRRYTNEVIALFDPDVAGKKALARSIELFLSGNVHAKAVVLPEGYDPDQYVRTYGNEALAGIIGRAQSMVDYYIENFIGRVSTVEEKRDALREAVSFIVNIDNISERDLFIRRVSEKLGLNQELLTKEINRAVKTQTVHPVSAAREPDMDIDTVELSLIHIMLEYPLKMSEIVRQGILDFFMSTNLQSIAKRLKDSIEKDGSEGFDASLFIQNIEHDAIRQKLLKKMIDENPYDEGIIDRIIKDTLKQITRKWYKEKRRMLTTEIKKADEGGNHELSNRLLVEKERLLREEKALQ
;
A
#
# COMPACT_ATOMS: atom_id res chain seq x y z
N ILE A 1 -14.84 -8.42 31.84
CA ILE A 1 -16.05 -9.03 32.42
C ILE A 1 -17.26 -9.05 31.49
N ASN A 2 -17.42 -8.23 30.46
CA ASN A 2 -18.39 -8.56 29.40
C ASN A 2 -17.75 -8.24 28.04
N SER A 3 -17.64 -9.22 27.16
CA SER A 3 -17.08 -9.12 25.80
C SER A 3 -17.94 -8.26 24.85
N MET A 4 -18.47 -7.15 25.35
CA MET A 4 -19.31 -6.19 24.62
C MET A 4 -18.41 -5.15 23.95
N SER A 5 -18.71 -4.83 22.69
CA SER A 5 -18.10 -3.67 22.03
C SER A 5 -18.46 -2.37 22.77
N PHE A 6 -17.66 -1.32 22.65
CA PHE A 6 -17.94 -0.03 23.30
C PHE A 6 -19.38 0.49 23.05
N PRO A 7 -19.94 0.45 21.81
CA PRO A 7 -21.34 0.82 21.58
C PRO A 7 -22.36 -0.08 22.30
N GLU A 8 -22.08 -1.37 22.45
CA GLU A 8 -22.94 -2.31 23.17
C GLU A 8 -22.86 -2.12 24.68
N ALA A 9 -21.67 -1.83 25.21
CA ALA A 9 -21.49 -1.49 26.62
C ALA A 9 -22.21 -0.19 26.99
N VAL A 10 -22.15 0.81 26.11
CA VAL A 10 -22.88 2.09 26.28
C VAL A 10 -24.39 1.85 26.23
N ARG A 11 -24.89 1.05 25.27
CA ARG A 11 -26.32 0.66 25.21
C ARG A 11 -26.78 -0.14 26.43
N HIS A 12 -25.97 -1.08 26.90
CA HIS A 12 -26.28 -1.89 28.08
C HIS A 12 -26.31 -1.06 29.37
N LEU A 13 -25.40 -0.10 29.52
CA LEU A 13 -25.38 0.82 30.66
C LEU A 13 -26.58 1.78 30.62
N ALA A 14 -26.86 2.36 29.45
CA ALA A 14 -28.00 3.23 29.23
C ALA A 14 -29.35 2.56 29.55
N ALA A 15 -29.52 1.28 29.16
CA ALA A 15 -30.70 0.49 29.51
C ALA A 15 -30.83 0.25 31.03
N LYS A 16 -29.71 0.13 31.76
CA LYS A 16 -29.71 -0.02 33.23
C LYS A 16 -29.94 1.30 33.97
N THR A 17 -29.50 2.43 33.42
CA THR A 17 -29.59 3.74 34.07
C THR A 17 -30.79 4.57 33.60
N GLY A 18 -31.61 4.04 32.70
CA GLY A 18 -32.77 4.74 32.13
C GLY A 18 -32.40 5.92 31.22
N VAL A 19 -31.14 6.03 30.80
CA VAL A 19 -30.66 7.09 29.91
C VAL A 19 -31.02 6.71 28.48
N VAL A 20 -31.82 7.52 27.80
CA VAL A 20 -32.15 7.31 26.38
C VAL A 20 -30.95 7.77 25.55
N ILE A 21 -30.26 6.83 24.90
CA ILE A 21 -29.26 7.18 23.88
C ILE A 21 -30.04 7.60 22.63
N PRO A 22 -29.84 8.82 22.10
CA PRO A 22 -30.42 9.19 20.81
C PRO A 22 -29.93 8.22 19.73
N GLU A 23 -30.83 7.39 19.19
CA GLU A 23 -30.50 6.61 18.00
C GLU A 23 -30.33 7.59 16.85
N ARG A 24 -29.09 7.74 16.38
CA ARG A 24 -28.82 8.47 15.14
C ARG A 24 -29.59 7.79 14.02
N VAL A 25 -30.59 8.48 13.47
CA VAL A 25 -31.30 8.03 12.28
C VAL A 25 -30.29 8.04 11.14
N LEU A 26 -29.81 6.86 10.77
CA LEU A 26 -28.90 6.69 9.63
C LEU A 26 -29.57 7.25 8.38
N THR A 27 -28.82 8.02 7.59
CA THR A 27 -29.27 8.46 6.27
C THR A 27 -29.54 7.25 5.37
N ARG A 28 -30.30 7.43 4.30
CA ARG A 28 -30.55 6.36 3.33
C ARG A 28 -29.23 5.75 2.82
N GLU A 29 -28.26 6.58 2.50
CA GLU A 29 -26.92 6.15 2.05
C GLU A 29 -26.17 5.36 3.12
N GLU A 30 -26.23 5.78 4.38
CA GLU A 30 -25.59 5.06 5.48
C GLU A 30 -26.22 3.69 5.72
N ARG A 31 -27.55 3.58 5.59
CA ARG A 31 -28.26 2.30 5.68
C ARG A 31 -27.89 1.37 4.52
N GLU A 32 -27.81 1.89 3.30
CA GLU A 32 -27.41 1.12 2.11
C GLU A 32 -25.96 0.63 2.23
N ARG A 33 -25.03 1.47 2.71
CA ARG A 33 -23.64 1.07 3.01
C ARG A 33 -23.57 -0.01 4.09
N SER A 34 -24.34 0.13 5.17
CA SER A 34 -24.37 -0.88 6.24
C SER A 34 -24.88 -2.22 5.72
N ARG A 35 -25.99 -2.24 4.98
CA ARG A 35 -26.54 -3.45 4.37
C ARG A 35 -25.54 -4.14 3.44
N THR A 36 -24.86 -3.36 2.61
CA THR A 36 -23.83 -3.87 1.69
C THR A 36 -22.68 -4.52 2.47
N ARG A 37 -22.24 -3.89 3.57
CA ARG A 37 -21.20 -4.43 4.45
C ARG A 37 -21.63 -5.74 5.13
N ASP A 38 -22.88 -5.84 5.56
CA ASP A 38 -23.43 -7.06 6.17
C ASP A 38 -23.51 -8.20 5.16
N GLU A 39 -23.92 -7.91 3.93
CA GLU A 39 -23.95 -8.87 2.82
C GLU A 39 -22.55 -9.38 2.47
N ILE A 40 -21.57 -8.48 2.33
CA ILE A 40 -20.17 -8.84 2.07
C ILE A 40 -19.64 -9.73 3.20
N SER A 41 -19.91 -9.37 4.45
CA SER A 41 -19.50 -10.16 5.61
C SER A 41 -20.14 -11.56 5.60
N ARG A 42 -21.41 -11.68 5.19
CA ARG A 42 -22.09 -12.96 5.01
C ARG A 42 -21.43 -13.81 3.91
N ILE A 43 -21.09 -13.20 2.76
CA ILE A 43 -20.43 -13.87 1.64
C ILE A 43 -19.05 -14.39 2.08
N ASN A 44 -18.25 -13.57 2.76
CA ASN A 44 -16.95 -13.99 3.28
C ASN A 44 -17.07 -15.16 4.26
N ARG A 45 -18.04 -15.15 5.18
CA ARG A 45 -18.28 -16.31 6.07
C ARG A 45 -18.64 -17.58 5.29
N MET A 46 -19.48 -17.46 4.26
CA MET A 46 -19.82 -18.60 3.40
C MET A 46 -18.61 -19.15 2.65
N ALA A 47 -17.74 -18.27 2.14
CA ALA A 47 -16.51 -18.66 1.46
C ALA A 47 -15.50 -19.31 2.41
N ALA A 48 -15.32 -18.76 3.62
CA ALA A 48 -14.45 -19.35 4.64
C ALA A 48 -14.89 -20.77 4.99
N LYS A 49 -16.21 -20.97 5.19
CA LYS A 49 -16.78 -22.30 5.40
C LYS A 49 -16.51 -23.24 4.22
N TYR A 50 -16.81 -22.80 3.00
CA TYR A 50 -16.58 -23.57 1.77
C TYR A 50 -15.12 -24.02 1.63
N PHE A 51 -14.17 -23.09 1.82
CA PHE A 51 -12.75 -23.42 1.73
C PHE A 51 -12.31 -24.36 2.86
N SER A 52 -12.81 -24.18 4.08
CA SER A 52 -12.50 -25.09 5.19
C SER A 52 -13.00 -26.51 4.91
N GLU A 53 -14.25 -26.66 4.45
CA GLU A 53 -14.81 -27.95 4.06
C GLU A 53 -13.98 -28.63 2.95
N ASN A 54 -13.57 -27.87 1.95
CA ASN A 54 -12.67 -28.37 0.90
C ASN A 54 -11.33 -28.86 1.46
N LEU A 55 -10.75 -28.15 2.44
CA LEU A 55 -9.48 -28.55 3.05
C LEU A 55 -9.58 -29.89 3.77
N PHE A 56 -10.74 -30.23 4.35
CA PHE A 56 -10.96 -31.52 5.03
C PHE A 56 -11.53 -32.61 4.12
N SER A 57 -11.91 -32.28 2.88
CA SER A 57 -12.33 -33.25 1.86
C SER A 57 -11.15 -34.01 1.22
N GLU A 58 -11.42 -34.97 0.34
CA GLU A 58 -10.38 -35.65 -0.46
C GLU A 58 -9.56 -34.67 -1.31
N ALA A 59 -10.18 -33.61 -1.84
CA ALA A 59 -9.48 -32.60 -2.64
C ALA A 59 -8.39 -31.86 -1.83
N GLY A 60 -8.58 -31.73 -0.51
CA GLY A 60 -7.63 -31.08 0.39
C GLY A 60 -6.46 -31.97 0.83
N LYS A 61 -6.40 -33.24 0.43
CA LYS A 61 -5.37 -34.20 0.91
C LYS A 61 -3.94 -33.70 0.71
N ALA A 62 -3.62 -33.14 -0.46
CA ALA A 62 -2.30 -32.59 -0.76
C ALA A 62 -2.00 -31.34 0.11
N ALA A 63 -2.99 -30.49 0.34
CA ALA A 63 -2.88 -29.30 1.19
C ALA A 63 -2.65 -29.67 2.67
N ARG A 64 -3.38 -30.66 3.20
CA ARG A 64 -3.15 -31.18 4.57
C ARG A 64 -1.78 -31.82 4.70
N ALA A 65 -1.35 -32.63 3.73
CA ALA A 65 -0.01 -33.22 3.73
C ALA A 65 1.09 -32.13 3.69
N TYR A 66 0.86 -31.05 2.95
CA TYR A 66 1.76 -29.90 2.90
C TYR A 66 1.87 -29.18 4.25
N LEU A 67 0.74 -28.92 4.91
CA LEU A 67 0.68 -28.34 6.26
C LEU A 67 1.37 -29.23 7.30
N GLY A 68 1.13 -30.54 7.24
CA GLY A 68 1.77 -31.52 8.12
C GLY A 68 3.30 -31.55 7.97
N ARG A 69 3.83 -31.47 6.74
CA ARG A 69 5.29 -31.32 6.51
C ARG A 69 5.87 -30.03 7.10
N ARG A 70 5.03 -29.02 7.33
CA ARG A 70 5.40 -27.77 8.03
C ARG A 70 5.15 -27.82 9.54
N GLY A 71 4.74 -28.97 10.08
CA GLY A 71 4.49 -29.13 11.51
C GLY A 71 3.21 -28.45 12.00
N ILE A 72 2.32 -28.04 11.10
CA ILE A 72 1.04 -27.39 11.46
C ILE A 72 0.00 -28.50 11.71
N GLN A 73 -0.43 -28.62 12.96
CA GLN A 73 -1.37 -29.65 13.43
C GLN A 73 -2.83 -29.28 13.14
N ASP A 74 -3.71 -30.28 13.09
CA ASP A 74 -5.14 -30.12 12.79
C ASP A 74 -5.85 -29.13 13.72
N GLU A 75 -5.45 -29.03 14.98
CA GLU A 75 -5.98 -28.07 15.94
C GLU A 75 -5.70 -26.63 15.50
N VAL A 76 -4.47 -26.37 15.04
CA VAL A 76 -4.06 -25.05 14.52
C VAL A 76 -4.75 -24.76 13.20
N ILE A 77 -4.89 -25.76 12.33
CA ILE A 77 -5.64 -25.64 11.07
C ILE A 77 -7.07 -25.16 11.34
N LYS A 78 -7.74 -25.78 12.32
CA LYS A 78 -9.10 -25.40 12.75
C LYS A 78 -9.13 -24.02 13.42
N GLU A 79 -8.19 -23.74 14.31
CA GLU A 79 -8.11 -22.47 15.04
C GLU A 79 -7.96 -21.26 14.11
N PHE A 80 -7.16 -21.38 13.05
CA PHE A 80 -6.99 -20.35 12.02
C PHE A 80 -8.01 -20.42 10.88
N ASN A 81 -8.99 -21.33 10.95
CA ASN A 81 -9.98 -21.58 9.91
C ASN A 81 -9.34 -21.79 8.52
N LEU A 82 -8.17 -22.42 8.45
CA LEU A 82 -7.49 -22.62 7.17
C LEU A 82 -8.37 -23.40 6.20
N GLY A 83 -8.24 -23.09 4.93
CA GLY A 83 -9.06 -23.67 3.87
C GLY A 83 -8.27 -24.05 2.63
N PHE A 84 -8.96 -24.61 1.65
CA PHE A 84 -8.38 -24.97 0.36
C PHE A 84 -9.32 -24.55 -0.77
N ALA A 85 -8.79 -23.75 -1.69
CA ALA A 85 -9.42 -23.50 -2.98
C ALA A 85 -8.97 -24.60 -3.94
N THR A 86 -9.91 -25.46 -4.34
CA THR A 86 -9.65 -26.52 -5.31
C THR A 86 -9.21 -25.94 -6.64
N ASP A 87 -8.46 -26.71 -7.41
CA ASP A 87 -8.10 -26.29 -8.75
C ASP A 87 -9.33 -26.27 -9.66
N GLY A 88 -9.49 -25.21 -10.45
CA GLY A 88 -10.67 -24.98 -11.27
C GLY A 88 -11.10 -23.52 -11.32
N TRP A 89 -11.68 -23.14 -12.47
CA TRP A 89 -11.99 -21.75 -12.78
C TRP A 89 -13.34 -21.25 -12.24
N ARG A 90 -14.21 -22.16 -11.77
CA ARG A 90 -15.63 -21.86 -11.50
C ARG A 90 -16.18 -22.53 -10.24
N ASN A 91 -15.35 -23.17 -9.43
CA ASN A 91 -15.77 -23.98 -8.30
C ASN A 91 -16.52 -23.14 -7.25
N LEU A 92 -15.93 -22.02 -6.83
CA LEU A 92 -16.50 -21.08 -5.87
C LEU A 92 -17.67 -20.30 -6.50
N LYS A 93 -17.53 -19.88 -7.76
CA LYS A 93 -18.59 -19.22 -8.53
C LYS A 93 -19.86 -20.10 -8.57
N GLU A 94 -19.74 -21.37 -8.92
CA GLU A 94 -20.87 -22.31 -9.00
C GLU A 94 -21.46 -22.61 -7.61
N TYR A 95 -20.63 -22.65 -6.56
CA TYR A 95 -21.10 -22.74 -5.18
C TYR A 95 -22.02 -21.57 -4.81
N PHE A 96 -21.65 -20.33 -5.15
CA PHE A 96 -22.47 -19.16 -4.88
C PHE A 96 -23.72 -19.07 -5.75
N GLU A 97 -23.66 -19.53 -7.00
CA GLU A 97 -24.85 -19.64 -7.86
C GLU A 97 -25.87 -20.62 -7.27
N LYS A 98 -25.44 -21.81 -6.85
CA LYS A 98 -26.30 -22.80 -6.19
C LYS A 98 -26.91 -22.27 -4.90
N ALA A 99 -26.18 -21.40 -4.20
CA ALA A 99 -26.64 -20.74 -2.98
C ALA A 99 -27.51 -19.49 -3.24
N ASN A 100 -27.88 -19.19 -4.48
CA ASN A 100 -28.65 -18.01 -4.89
C ASN A 100 -28.07 -16.68 -4.39
N VAL A 101 -26.74 -16.57 -4.38
CA VAL A 101 -26.03 -15.33 -4.02
C VAL A 101 -25.69 -14.56 -5.29
N SER A 102 -25.97 -13.25 -5.29
CA SER A 102 -25.62 -12.36 -6.40
C SER A 102 -24.11 -12.38 -6.67
N LEU A 103 -23.71 -12.86 -7.86
CA LEU A 103 -22.30 -12.90 -8.26
C LEU A 103 -21.66 -11.52 -8.33
N LYS A 104 -22.43 -10.47 -8.60
CA LYS A 104 -21.94 -9.09 -8.52
C LYS A 104 -21.48 -8.72 -7.11
N LEU A 105 -22.23 -9.15 -6.08
CA LEU A 105 -21.80 -8.95 -4.69
C LEU A 105 -20.61 -9.82 -4.32
N VAL A 106 -20.53 -11.05 -4.84
CA VAL A 106 -19.36 -11.92 -4.64
C VAL A 106 -18.11 -11.32 -5.29
N GLU A 107 -18.23 -10.71 -6.46
CA GLU A 107 -17.13 -10.02 -7.14
C GLU A 107 -16.63 -8.82 -6.32
N HIS A 108 -17.52 -8.02 -5.72
CA HIS A 108 -17.13 -6.94 -4.80
C HIS A 108 -16.36 -7.40 -3.56
N THR A 109 -16.46 -8.68 -3.16
CA THR A 109 -15.63 -9.24 -2.08
C THR A 109 -14.22 -9.61 -2.53
N GLY A 110 -13.94 -9.54 -3.84
CA GLY A 110 -12.68 -9.96 -4.44
C GLY A 110 -12.52 -11.48 -4.53
N LEU A 111 -13.57 -12.28 -4.29
CA LEU A 111 -13.49 -13.75 -4.36
C LEU A 111 -13.55 -14.30 -5.80
N ILE A 112 -14.22 -13.59 -6.70
CA ILE A 112 -14.31 -13.90 -8.13
C ILE A 112 -13.91 -12.68 -8.97
N ILE A 113 -13.71 -12.87 -10.27
CA ILE A 113 -13.29 -11.84 -11.23
C ILE A 113 -14.25 -11.86 -12.42
N ALA A 114 -14.74 -10.69 -12.83
CA ALA A 114 -15.52 -10.55 -14.06
C ALA A 114 -14.61 -10.68 -15.29
N LYS A 115 -15.04 -11.42 -16.32
CA LYS A 115 -14.35 -11.44 -17.62
C LYS A 115 -14.66 -10.15 -18.39
N THR A 116 -13.63 -9.50 -18.92
CA THR A 116 -13.76 -8.27 -19.73
C THR A 116 -14.54 -8.47 -21.02
N ASN A 117 -14.41 -9.62 -21.69
CA ASN A 117 -14.91 -9.83 -23.07
C ASN A 117 -16.05 -10.87 -23.21
N GLY A 118 -16.71 -11.28 -22.12
CA GLY A 118 -17.55 -12.49 -22.10
C GLY A 118 -18.93 -12.36 -21.45
N GLY A 119 -19.70 -11.30 -21.73
CA GLY A 119 -21.13 -11.25 -21.43
C GLY A 119 -21.53 -11.37 -19.95
N GLY A 120 -20.67 -10.94 -19.02
CA GLY A 120 -20.95 -11.03 -17.57
C GLY A 120 -20.56 -12.37 -16.92
N SER A 121 -19.71 -13.18 -17.57
CA SER A 121 -19.14 -14.39 -16.96
C SER A 121 -18.11 -14.05 -15.88
N TYR A 122 -18.12 -14.78 -14.77
CA TYR A 122 -17.14 -14.68 -13.69
C TYR A 122 -16.23 -15.93 -13.61
N TYR A 123 -15.05 -15.78 -13.00
CA TYR A 123 -14.17 -16.90 -12.64
C TYR A 123 -13.54 -16.72 -11.26
N ASP A 124 -13.16 -17.83 -10.64
CA ASP A 124 -12.61 -17.86 -9.27
C ASP A 124 -11.25 -17.19 -9.20
N ARG A 125 -11.01 -16.36 -8.16
CA ARG A 125 -9.69 -15.76 -7.92
C ARG A 125 -8.67 -16.77 -7.41
N PHE A 126 -9.06 -17.52 -6.39
CA PHE A 126 -8.21 -18.49 -5.74
C PHE A 126 -8.44 -19.87 -6.37
N ARG A 127 -7.37 -20.49 -6.86
CA ARG A 127 -7.40 -21.77 -7.57
C ARG A 127 -6.17 -22.57 -7.21
N GLY A 128 -6.34 -23.82 -6.76
CA GLY A 128 -5.22 -24.66 -6.33
C GLY A 128 -4.40 -24.07 -5.17
N ARG A 129 -5.06 -23.31 -4.27
CA ARG A 129 -4.40 -22.52 -3.22
C ARG A 129 -4.84 -22.94 -1.83
N LEU A 130 -3.88 -23.05 -0.91
CA LEU A 130 -4.15 -23.04 0.52
C LEU A 130 -4.64 -21.64 0.91
N ILE A 131 -5.74 -21.57 1.66
CA ILE A 131 -6.44 -20.34 2.00
C ILE A 131 -6.25 -19.98 3.47
N PHE A 132 -5.95 -18.71 3.70
CA PHE A 132 -5.79 -18.06 5.00
C PHE A 132 -6.88 -17.00 5.15
N PRO A 133 -8.00 -17.28 5.86
CA PRO A 133 -8.99 -16.25 6.14
C PRO A 133 -8.39 -15.13 6.96
N ILE A 134 -8.60 -13.88 6.53
CA ILE A 134 -8.16 -12.68 7.23
C ILE A 134 -9.35 -12.17 8.03
N GLU A 135 -9.17 -12.06 9.34
CA GLU A 135 -10.20 -11.61 10.27
C GLU A 135 -9.91 -10.19 10.77
N ASP A 136 -10.97 -9.40 10.97
CA ASP A 136 -10.86 -8.15 11.70
C ASP A 136 -10.62 -8.40 13.21
N VAL A 137 -10.39 -7.33 13.98
CA VAL A 137 -10.16 -7.40 15.43
C VAL A 137 -11.29 -8.10 16.19
N ALA A 138 -12.52 -8.08 15.66
CA ALA A 138 -13.70 -8.72 16.25
C ALA A 138 -13.86 -10.19 15.83
N GLY A 139 -13.05 -10.69 14.89
CA GLY A 139 -13.10 -12.07 14.39
C GLY A 139 -14.00 -12.24 13.16
N ASN A 140 -14.47 -11.16 12.52
CA ASN A 140 -15.21 -11.28 11.28
C ASN A 140 -14.25 -11.53 10.11
N VAL A 141 -14.55 -12.51 9.27
CA VAL A 141 -13.77 -12.73 8.03
C VAL A 141 -14.03 -11.59 7.05
N ILE A 142 -12.97 -10.84 6.73
CA ILE A 142 -13.02 -9.66 5.86
C ILE A 142 -12.31 -9.86 4.52
N ALA A 143 -11.37 -10.79 4.43
CA ALA A 143 -10.61 -11.09 3.22
C ALA A 143 -9.93 -12.46 3.30
N PHE A 144 -9.16 -12.82 2.27
CA PHE A 144 -8.43 -14.07 2.19
C PHE A 144 -7.02 -13.85 1.62
N GLY A 145 -6.05 -14.55 2.19
CA GLY A 145 -4.77 -14.85 1.57
C GLY A 145 -4.79 -16.23 0.95
N GLY A 146 -4.02 -16.44 -0.12
CA GLY A 146 -3.99 -17.69 -0.87
C GLY A 146 -2.58 -18.04 -1.34
N ARG A 147 -2.07 -19.20 -0.92
CA ARG A 147 -0.75 -19.70 -1.33
C ARG A 147 -0.88 -20.87 -2.30
N ILE A 148 -0.21 -20.82 -3.44
CA ILE A 148 -0.19 -21.93 -4.38
C ILE A 148 0.62 -23.11 -3.83
N LEU A 149 0.17 -24.34 -4.07
CA LEU A 149 0.87 -25.56 -3.64
C LEU A 149 1.76 -26.17 -4.72
N GLY A 150 1.42 -25.92 -5.99
CA GLY A 150 2.18 -26.37 -7.16
C GLY A 150 2.92 -25.23 -7.85
N GLU A 151 3.13 -25.38 -9.15
CA GLU A 151 3.75 -24.35 -9.99
C GLU A 151 2.78 -23.22 -10.33
N GLY A 152 3.30 -22.01 -10.46
CA GLY A 152 2.55 -20.84 -10.90
C GLY A 152 2.78 -19.61 -10.01
N GLU A 153 2.54 -18.44 -10.58
CA GLU A 153 2.69 -17.14 -9.92
C GLU A 153 1.35 -16.39 -9.80
N PRO A 154 1.20 -15.50 -8.80
CA PRO A 154 2.14 -15.25 -7.71
C PRO A 154 2.10 -16.36 -6.65
N LYS A 155 3.23 -16.64 -5.99
CA LYS A 155 3.32 -17.59 -4.85
C LYS A 155 2.25 -17.33 -3.78
N TYR A 156 2.05 -16.07 -3.41
CA TYR A 156 0.99 -15.59 -2.52
C TYR A 156 0.08 -14.61 -3.25
N LEU A 157 -1.22 -14.74 -3.03
CA LEU A 157 -2.26 -13.88 -3.59
C LEU A 157 -3.17 -13.43 -2.45
N ASN A 158 -3.45 -12.14 -2.35
CA ASN A 158 -4.43 -11.62 -1.39
C ASN A 158 -5.68 -11.15 -2.13
N THR A 159 -6.82 -11.14 -1.42
CA THR A 159 -7.98 -10.37 -1.84
C THR A 159 -7.57 -8.90 -2.07
N PRO A 160 -8.04 -8.23 -3.14
CA PRO A 160 -7.83 -6.80 -3.32
C PRO A 160 -8.50 -5.98 -2.21
N GLU A 161 -8.18 -4.70 -2.14
CA GLU A 161 -8.87 -3.75 -1.25
C GLU A 161 -10.38 -3.78 -1.49
N SER A 162 -11.18 -3.68 -0.42
CA SER A 162 -12.64 -3.67 -0.48
C SER A 162 -13.24 -2.78 0.59
N SER A 163 -14.57 -2.64 0.60
CA SER A 163 -15.27 -1.85 1.64
C SER A 163 -15.09 -2.39 3.06
N VAL A 164 -14.69 -3.66 3.22
CA VAL A 164 -14.50 -4.32 4.53
C VAL A 164 -13.05 -4.67 4.83
N PHE A 165 -12.16 -4.61 3.84
CA PHE A 165 -10.76 -4.99 3.98
C PHE A 165 -9.83 -3.94 3.39
N PHE A 166 -8.97 -3.42 4.26
CA PHE A 166 -7.85 -2.57 3.87
C PHE A 166 -6.56 -3.17 4.40
N LYS A 167 -5.65 -3.58 3.51
CA LYS A 167 -4.42 -4.31 3.88
C LYS A 167 -3.55 -3.48 4.83
N GLY A 168 -3.37 -2.20 4.52
CA GLY A 168 -2.63 -1.24 5.34
C GLY A 168 -3.28 -0.90 6.69
N ARG A 169 -4.43 -1.48 7.06
CA ARG A 169 -5.13 -1.22 8.32
C ARG A 169 -5.45 -2.48 9.12
N ASN A 170 -5.02 -3.65 8.63
CA ASN A 170 -5.30 -4.93 9.26
C ASN A 170 -4.00 -5.72 9.44
N LEU A 171 -3.92 -6.45 10.54
CA LEU A 171 -2.82 -7.34 10.87
C LEU A 171 -3.37 -8.75 11.02
N TYR A 172 -2.76 -9.71 10.32
CA TYR A 172 -3.14 -11.11 10.43
C TYR A 172 -2.95 -11.61 11.87
N GLY A 173 -3.87 -12.46 12.33
CA GLY A 173 -3.81 -13.10 13.65
C GLY A 173 -4.14 -12.20 14.84
N LEU A 174 -4.27 -10.88 14.66
CA LEU A 174 -4.46 -9.94 15.78
C LEU A 174 -5.70 -10.26 16.64
N ASN A 175 -6.80 -10.73 16.05
CA ASN A 175 -8.00 -11.07 16.81
C ASN A 175 -7.74 -12.20 17.83
N ARG A 176 -6.86 -13.15 17.49
CA ARG A 176 -6.45 -14.29 18.31
C ARG A 176 -5.36 -13.90 19.30
N THR A 177 -4.44 -13.03 18.89
CA THR A 177 -3.19 -12.79 19.64
C THR A 177 -3.26 -11.57 20.55
N LYS A 178 -4.26 -10.69 20.39
CA LYS A 178 -4.37 -9.41 21.13
C LYS A 178 -4.33 -9.52 22.65
N GLU A 179 -4.93 -10.56 23.24
CA GLU A 179 -4.92 -10.73 24.70
C GLU A 179 -3.57 -11.28 25.19
N ASP A 180 -2.90 -12.11 24.38
CA ASP A 180 -1.54 -12.57 24.65
C ASP A 180 -0.52 -11.44 24.54
N ILE A 181 -0.71 -10.54 23.56
CA ILE A 181 0.09 -9.31 23.40
C ILE A 181 -0.03 -8.44 24.65
N ARG A 182 -1.26 -8.16 25.11
CA ARG A 182 -1.49 -7.38 26.35
C ARG A 182 -0.84 -8.05 27.57
N ARG A 183 -1.02 -9.37 27.72
CA ARG A 183 -0.52 -10.11 28.88
C ARG A 183 1.00 -10.18 28.93
N LYS A 184 1.67 -10.40 27.79
CA LYS A 184 3.13 -10.41 27.71
C LYS A 184 3.74 -9.02 27.68
N GLY A 185 2.96 -8.00 27.34
CA GLY A 185 3.40 -6.61 27.25
C GLY A 185 4.13 -6.27 25.95
N TYR A 186 4.25 -7.17 24.97
CA TYR A 186 4.87 -6.88 23.67
C TYR A 186 4.28 -7.74 22.54
N ALA A 187 4.38 -7.25 21.30
CA ALA A 187 3.99 -7.96 20.09
C ALA A 187 5.21 -8.36 19.26
N ILE A 188 5.19 -9.56 18.68
CA ILE A 188 6.14 -9.98 17.66
C ILE A 188 5.51 -9.68 16.30
N LEU A 189 6.14 -8.85 15.48
CA LEU A 189 5.68 -8.48 14.16
C LEU A 189 6.50 -9.23 13.10
N VAL A 190 5.82 -10.02 12.28
CA VAL A 190 6.38 -10.78 11.15
C VAL A 190 5.73 -10.35 9.83
N GLU A 191 6.22 -10.84 8.69
CA GLU A 191 5.73 -10.42 7.37
C GLU A 191 4.56 -11.29 6.87
N GLY A 192 4.69 -12.61 7.00
CA GLY A 192 3.81 -13.57 6.35
C GLY A 192 2.86 -14.36 7.27
N TYR A 193 1.88 -15.02 6.63
CA TYR A 193 0.94 -15.92 7.30
C TYR A 193 1.64 -17.11 7.97
N PHE A 194 2.60 -17.70 7.27
CA PHE A 194 3.31 -18.89 7.75
C PHE A 194 4.22 -18.57 8.91
N ASP A 195 4.90 -17.43 8.90
CA ASP A 195 5.71 -16.98 10.03
C ASP A 195 4.84 -16.92 11.28
N LEU A 196 3.68 -16.27 11.19
CA LEU A 196 2.76 -16.17 12.31
C LEU A 196 2.25 -17.54 12.78
N ILE A 197 1.74 -18.36 11.87
CA ILE A 197 1.15 -19.67 12.24
C ILE A 197 2.21 -20.62 12.80
N THR A 198 3.42 -20.59 12.27
CA THR A 198 4.51 -21.45 12.73
C THR A 198 4.99 -21.02 14.12
N LEU A 199 5.17 -19.71 14.34
CA LEU A 199 5.49 -19.19 15.68
C LEU A 199 4.35 -19.49 16.68
N TRP A 200 3.10 -19.33 16.27
CA TRP A 200 1.93 -19.69 17.07
C TRP A 200 1.95 -21.17 17.46
N SER A 201 2.15 -22.05 16.48
CA SER A 201 2.22 -23.51 16.68
C SER A 201 3.33 -23.91 17.63
N ALA A 202 4.43 -23.16 17.64
CA ALA A 202 5.55 -23.37 18.54
C ALA A 202 5.37 -22.73 19.94
N GLY A 203 4.24 -22.06 20.20
CA GLY A 203 3.87 -21.50 21.50
C GLY A 203 4.04 -19.99 21.64
N SER A 204 4.53 -19.30 20.61
CA SER A 204 4.59 -17.83 20.57
C SER A 204 3.23 -17.25 20.17
N ARG A 205 2.38 -16.98 21.17
CA ARG A 205 0.99 -16.51 20.95
C ARG A 205 0.79 -15.00 20.81
N ASN A 206 1.84 -14.20 20.96
CA ASN A 206 1.79 -12.74 20.86
C ASN A 206 2.34 -12.22 19.52
N VAL A 207 1.94 -12.85 18.41
CA VAL A 207 2.49 -12.60 17.07
C VAL A 207 1.42 -11.96 16.17
N VAL A 208 1.82 -11.06 15.27
CA VAL A 208 0.98 -10.43 14.24
C VAL A 208 1.74 -10.32 12.92
N ALA A 209 1.04 -10.36 11.78
CA ALA A 209 1.67 -10.25 10.46
C ALA A 209 1.11 -9.12 9.59
N SER A 210 1.98 -8.46 8.83
CA SER A 210 1.64 -7.34 7.93
C SER A 210 1.07 -7.76 6.57
N LEU A 211 0.78 -9.05 6.36
CA LEU A 211 0.16 -9.60 5.14
C LEU A 211 1.02 -9.44 3.88
N GLY A 212 2.35 -9.26 4.02
CA GLY A 212 3.24 -8.95 2.89
C GLY A 212 3.01 -7.55 2.31
N THR A 213 2.71 -6.56 3.15
CA THR A 213 2.83 -5.13 2.81
C THR A 213 3.92 -4.49 3.65
N ALA A 214 4.44 -3.37 3.14
CA ALA A 214 5.17 -2.44 3.98
C ALA A 214 4.31 -2.04 5.20
N LEU A 215 4.94 -1.95 6.36
CA LEU A 215 4.30 -1.49 7.59
C LEU A 215 3.74 -0.08 7.38
N THR A 216 2.55 0.19 7.92
CA THR A 216 1.90 1.51 7.85
C THR A 216 1.77 2.14 9.23
N LYS A 217 1.48 3.43 9.26
CA LYS A 217 1.13 4.13 10.50
C LYS A 217 -0.10 3.51 11.16
N GLU A 218 -1.11 3.14 10.38
CA GLU A 218 -2.33 2.53 10.89
C GLU A 218 -2.08 1.16 11.52
N HIS A 219 -1.10 0.38 11.03
CA HIS A 219 -0.67 -0.85 11.70
C HIS A 219 -0.05 -0.56 13.06
N VAL A 220 0.85 0.43 13.15
CA VAL A 220 1.48 0.84 14.41
C VAL A 220 0.41 1.35 15.40
N ASP A 221 -0.49 2.21 14.96
CA ASP A 221 -1.61 2.70 15.77
C ASP A 221 -2.54 1.57 16.22
N LEU A 222 -2.70 0.52 15.41
CA LEU A 222 -3.49 -0.65 15.77
C LEU A 222 -2.80 -1.49 16.85
N ILE A 223 -1.49 -1.74 16.72
CA ILE A 223 -0.69 -2.46 17.73
C ILE A 223 -0.68 -1.70 19.06
N ARG A 224 -0.55 -0.36 19.00
CA ARG A 224 -0.50 0.54 20.15
C ARG A 224 -1.70 0.44 21.09
N ARG A 225 -2.85 -0.01 20.58
CA ARG A 225 -4.05 -0.29 21.41
C ARG A 225 -3.87 -1.46 22.39
N TYR A 226 -2.83 -2.26 22.20
CA TYR A 226 -2.56 -3.48 22.95
C TYR A 226 -1.19 -3.47 23.63
N THR A 227 -0.19 -2.82 23.03
CA THR A 227 1.16 -2.67 23.61
C THR A 227 1.91 -1.51 22.96
N ASN A 228 2.86 -0.91 23.70
CA ASN A 228 3.84 0.04 23.17
C ASN A 228 5.19 -0.63 22.88
N GLU A 229 5.32 -1.94 22.99
CA GLU A 229 6.56 -2.70 22.75
C GLU A 229 6.38 -3.67 21.58
N VAL A 230 7.25 -3.55 20.57
CA VAL A 230 7.23 -4.38 19.36
C VAL A 230 8.60 -5.01 19.13
N ILE A 231 8.58 -6.28 18.76
CA ILE A 231 9.73 -7.02 18.27
C ILE A 231 9.52 -7.24 16.77
N ALA A 232 10.27 -6.50 15.96
CA ALA A 232 10.25 -6.68 14.52
C ALA A 232 11.15 -7.87 14.15
N LEU A 233 10.52 -8.93 13.65
CA LEU A 233 11.15 -10.17 13.22
C LEU A 233 10.90 -10.35 11.72
N PHE A 234 11.73 -9.69 10.92
CA PHE A 234 11.64 -9.68 9.45
C PHE A 234 12.70 -10.59 8.83
N ASP A 235 12.54 -10.88 7.54
CA ASP A 235 13.48 -11.73 6.82
C ASP A 235 14.88 -11.08 6.78
N PRO A 236 15.97 -11.86 6.88
CA PRO A 236 17.34 -11.33 6.95
C PRO A 236 17.87 -10.81 5.61
N ASP A 237 17.06 -10.85 4.55
CA ASP A 237 17.42 -10.41 3.21
C ASP A 237 17.54 -8.88 3.10
N VAL A 238 17.95 -8.40 1.93
CA VAL A 238 18.12 -6.96 1.67
C VAL A 238 16.80 -6.20 1.77
N ALA A 239 15.69 -6.83 1.36
CA ALA A 239 14.37 -6.22 1.37
C ALA A 239 13.84 -6.07 2.81
N GLY A 240 13.96 -7.12 3.64
CA GLY A 240 13.60 -7.15 5.06
C GLY A 240 14.45 -6.17 5.88
N LYS A 241 15.76 -6.05 5.62
CA LYS A 241 16.61 -5.02 6.24
C LYS A 241 16.16 -3.60 5.89
N LYS A 242 15.83 -3.33 4.63
CA LYS A 242 15.26 -2.04 4.21
C LYS A 242 13.85 -1.81 4.79
N ALA A 243 13.05 -2.86 4.96
CA ALA A 243 11.75 -2.78 5.61
C ALA A 243 11.89 -2.43 7.10
N LEU A 244 12.87 -3.01 7.81
CA LEU A 244 13.24 -2.64 9.17
C LEU A 244 13.60 -1.15 9.23
N ALA A 245 14.53 -0.67 8.40
CA ALA A 245 14.95 0.75 8.41
C ALA A 245 13.77 1.73 8.21
N ARG A 246 12.86 1.43 7.28
CA ARG A 246 11.66 2.25 7.05
C ARG A 246 10.65 2.20 8.20
N SER A 247 10.62 1.10 8.95
CA SER A 247 9.66 0.91 10.05
C SER A 247 10.01 1.74 11.29
N ILE A 248 11.27 2.18 11.42
CA ILE A 248 11.74 2.91 12.62
C ILE A 248 10.99 4.24 12.78
N GLU A 249 10.86 4.99 11.70
CA GLU A 249 10.13 6.27 11.70
C GLU A 249 8.66 6.08 12.13
N LEU A 250 8.02 4.99 11.67
CA LEU A 250 6.66 4.65 12.04
C LEU A 250 6.53 4.31 13.53
N PHE A 251 7.48 3.56 14.09
CA PHE A 251 7.47 3.22 15.51
C PHE A 251 7.74 4.44 16.40
N LEU A 252 8.72 5.28 16.04
CA LEU A 252 9.03 6.52 16.77
C LEU A 252 7.85 7.49 16.75
N SER A 253 7.30 7.79 15.57
CA SER A 253 6.12 8.67 15.45
C SER A 253 4.86 8.08 16.12
N GLY A 254 4.78 6.76 16.23
CA GLY A 254 3.75 6.06 16.99
C GLY A 254 3.95 6.06 18.50
N ASN A 255 5.11 6.49 19.01
CA ASN A 255 5.55 6.28 20.39
C ASN A 255 5.50 4.80 20.81
N VAL A 256 6.05 3.94 19.95
CA VAL A 256 6.18 2.49 20.14
C VAL A 256 7.67 2.16 20.20
N HIS A 257 8.08 1.52 21.28
CA HIS A 257 9.43 0.99 21.45
C HIS A 257 9.58 -0.27 20.60
N ALA A 258 10.52 -0.24 19.66
CA ALA A 258 10.78 -1.35 18.76
C ALA A 258 12.16 -1.96 19.02
N LYS A 259 12.24 -3.30 18.96
CA LYS A 259 13.48 -4.07 18.90
C LYS A 259 13.57 -4.78 17.56
N ALA A 260 14.78 -4.82 17.00
CA ALA A 260 15.05 -5.54 15.77
C ALA A 260 15.65 -6.92 16.10
N VAL A 261 15.05 -7.97 15.53
CA VAL A 261 15.61 -9.32 15.54
C VAL A 261 16.11 -9.64 14.15
N VAL A 262 17.38 -10.00 14.05
CA VAL A 262 17.98 -10.54 12.82
C VAL A 262 18.25 -12.02 13.04
N LEU A 263 17.64 -12.84 12.19
CA LEU A 263 17.88 -14.28 12.18
C LEU A 263 19.21 -14.59 11.47
N PRO A 264 19.84 -15.75 11.75
CA PRO A 264 20.98 -16.22 10.98
C PRO A 264 20.68 -16.27 9.49
N GLU A 265 21.71 -16.04 8.66
CA GLU A 265 21.57 -16.04 7.21
C GLU A 265 20.96 -17.35 6.70
N GLY A 266 20.04 -17.24 5.73
CA GLY A 266 19.33 -18.37 5.16
C GLY A 266 18.11 -18.87 5.95
N TYR A 267 17.74 -18.22 7.06
CA TYR A 267 16.54 -18.55 7.83
C TYR A 267 15.50 -17.43 7.81
N ASP A 268 14.30 -17.74 7.33
CA ASP A 268 13.07 -17.01 7.66
C ASP A 268 12.54 -17.43 9.06
N PRO A 269 11.58 -16.70 9.67
CA PRO A 269 11.03 -17.05 10.99
C PRO A 269 10.41 -18.45 11.06
N ASP A 270 9.72 -18.88 10.00
CA ASP A 270 9.15 -20.24 9.86
C ASP A 270 10.26 -21.31 9.92
N GLN A 271 11.27 -21.22 9.06
CA GLN A 271 12.41 -22.11 8.97
C GLN A 271 13.22 -22.13 10.26
N TYR A 272 13.45 -20.97 10.88
CA TYR A 272 14.22 -20.88 12.11
C TYR A 272 13.53 -21.65 13.24
N VAL A 273 12.23 -21.42 13.45
CA VAL A 273 11.47 -22.09 14.51
C VAL A 273 11.33 -23.59 14.25
N ARG A 274 11.12 -24.01 13.00
CA ARG A 274 11.07 -25.45 12.67
C ARG A 274 12.40 -26.16 12.88
N THR A 275 13.53 -25.44 12.76
CA THR A 275 14.86 -26.03 12.89
C THR A 275 15.36 -26.02 14.33
N TYR A 276 15.19 -24.89 15.05
CA TYR A 276 15.81 -24.65 16.36
C TYR A 276 14.80 -24.57 17.52
N GLY A 277 13.51 -24.50 17.23
CA GLY A 277 12.45 -24.43 18.23
C GLY A 277 12.22 -23.05 18.85
N ASN A 278 11.14 -22.94 19.63
CA ASN A 278 10.69 -21.68 20.21
C ASN A 278 11.62 -21.15 21.32
N GLU A 279 12.30 -22.04 22.05
CA GLU A 279 13.25 -21.64 23.10
C GLU A 279 14.46 -20.92 22.50
N ALA A 280 15.00 -21.41 21.38
CA ALA A 280 16.05 -20.73 20.65
C ALA A 280 15.61 -19.36 20.13
N LEU A 281 14.38 -19.26 19.59
CA LEU A 281 13.80 -17.98 19.17
C LEU A 281 13.68 -17.01 20.36
N ALA A 282 13.19 -17.46 21.51
CA ALA A 282 13.10 -16.65 22.72
C ALA A 282 14.48 -16.16 23.18
N GLY A 283 15.53 -16.99 23.06
CA GLY A 283 16.90 -16.61 23.34
C GLY A 283 17.44 -15.52 22.41
N ILE A 284 17.13 -15.58 21.10
CA ILE A 284 17.47 -14.50 20.16
C ILE A 284 16.70 -13.22 20.50
N ILE A 285 15.39 -13.34 20.75
CA ILE A 285 14.53 -12.23 21.14
C ILE A 285 15.05 -11.54 22.41
N GLY A 286 15.51 -12.30 23.41
CA GLY A 286 16.07 -11.75 24.66
C GLY A 286 17.33 -10.92 24.44
N ARG A 287 18.07 -11.18 23.36
CA ARG A 287 19.28 -10.44 22.94
C ARG A 287 19.00 -9.38 21.88
N ALA A 288 17.73 -9.20 21.49
CA ALA A 288 17.35 -8.25 20.45
C ALA A 288 17.75 -6.82 20.87
N GLN A 289 18.41 -6.13 19.97
CA GLN A 289 18.81 -4.75 20.19
C GLN A 289 17.62 -3.82 19.97
N SER A 290 17.65 -2.65 20.62
CA SER A 290 16.77 -1.55 20.23
C SER A 290 16.89 -1.32 18.73
N MET A 291 15.76 -1.08 18.07
CA MET A 291 15.75 -0.89 16.63
C MET A 291 16.55 0.36 16.21
N VAL A 292 16.66 1.33 17.11
CA VAL A 292 17.54 2.50 17.00
C VAL A 292 19.00 2.10 16.95
N ASP A 293 19.46 1.34 17.94
CA ASP A 293 20.85 0.86 17.99
C ASP A 293 21.15 -0.03 16.79
N TYR A 294 20.21 -0.89 16.42
CA TYR A 294 20.33 -1.73 15.22
C TYR A 294 20.55 -0.88 13.95
N TYR A 295 19.79 0.21 13.79
CA TYR A 295 19.94 1.11 12.66
C TYR A 295 21.30 1.79 12.64
N ILE A 296 21.70 2.34 13.78
CA ILE A 296 22.99 3.03 13.91
C ILE A 296 24.14 2.07 13.65
N GLU A 297 24.09 0.85 14.15
CA GLU A 297 25.14 -0.15 13.96
C GLU A 297 25.23 -0.67 12.51
N ASN A 298 24.09 -0.85 11.82
CA ASN A 298 24.07 -1.51 10.52
C ASN A 298 24.04 -0.58 9.31
N PHE A 299 23.47 0.61 9.43
CA PHE A 299 23.31 1.56 8.33
C PHE A 299 24.28 2.74 8.45
N ILE A 300 24.53 3.22 9.68
CA ILE A 300 25.40 4.37 9.91
C ILE A 300 26.84 3.94 10.23
N GLY A 301 27.00 2.84 10.97
CA GLY A 301 28.27 2.46 11.60
C GLY A 301 29.29 1.73 10.73
N ARG A 302 28.93 1.32 9.51
CA ARG A 302 29.80 0.52 8.62
C ARG A 302 30.62 1.42 7.69
N VAL A 303 31.40 2.32 8.27
CA VAL A 303 32.11 3.36 7.53
C VAL A 303 33.60 3.34 7.85
N SER A 304 34.42 3.17 6.82
CA SER A 304 35.87 3.08 6.90
C SER A 304 36.53 4.31 6.28
N THR A 305 35.92 4.89 5.24
CA THR A 305 36.45 6.05 4.51
C THR A 305 35.75 7.36 4.90
N VAL A 306 36.35 8.49 4.51
CA VAL A 306 35.76 9.82 4.75
C VAL A 306 34.48 10.01 3.92
N GLU A 307 34.46 9.50 2.69
CA GLU A 307 33.33 9.51 1.78
C GLU A 307 32.15 8.71 2.35
N GLU A 308 32.41 7.50 2.85
CA GLU A 308 31.40 6.65 3.49
C GLU A 308 30.84 7.31 4.76
N LYS A 309 31.70 7.92 5.58
CA LYS A 309 31.26 8.69 6.77
C LYS A 309 30.36 9.86 6.39
N ARG A 310 30.67 10.56 5.30
CA ARG A 310 29.86 11.68 4.80
C ARG A 310 28.49 11.18 4.32
N ASP A 311 28.44 10.06 3.62
CA ASP A 311 27.18 9.53 3.10
C ASP A 311 26.31 8.95 4.22
N ALA A 312 26.90 8.25 5.20
CA ALA A 312 26.21 7.81 6.42
C ALA A 312 25.71 8.99 7.27
N LEU A 313 26.48 10.08 7.35
CA LEU A 313 26.03 11.30 8.02
C LEU A 313 24.80 11.90 7.32
N ARG A 314 24.78 11.95 5.99
CA ARG A 314 23.61 12.44 5.24
C ARG A 314 22.37 11.59 5.49
N GLU A 315 22.53 10.27 5.50
CA GLU A 315 21.43 9.35 5.81
C GLU A 315 20.92 9.56 7.24
N ALA A 316 21.84 9.65 8.22
CA ALA A 316 21.50 9.91 9.61
C ALA A 316 20.78 11.25 9.81
N VAL A 317 21.26 12.33 9.19
CA VAL A 317 20.61 13.65 9.25
C VAL A 317 19.20 13.58 8.66
N SER A 318 19.04 12.95 7.49
CA SER A 318 17.72 12.77 6.85
C SER A 318 16.73 12.06 7.78
N PHE A 319 17.19 11.02 8.48
CA PHE A 319 16.39 10.27 9.43
C PHE A 319 16.06 11.08 10.71
N ILE A 320 17.07 11.67 11.35
CA ILE A 320 16.92 12.36 12.65
C ILE A 320 15.99 13.57 12.55
N VAL A 321 16.01 14.25 11.41
CA VAL A 321 15.17 15.41 11.16
C VAL A 321 13.67 15.08 11.24
N ASN A 322 13.27 13.84 10.92
CA ASN A 322 11.87 13.37 10.98
C ASN A 322 11.42 12.93 12.39
N ILE A 323 12.31 12.96 13.39
CA ILE A 323 11.96 12.60 14.77
C ILE A 323 11.30 13.80 15.45
N ASP A 324 9.98 13.79 15.63
CA ASP A 324 9.23 14.92 16.20
C ASP A 324 9.63 15.28 17.65
N ASN A 325 9.93 14.28 18.47
CA ASN A 325 10.25 14.48 19.89
C ASN A 325 11.68 15.03 20.04
N ILE A 326 11.81 16.23 20.61
CA ILE A 326 13.10 16.93 20.80
C ILE A 326 14.08 16.12 21.65
N SER A 327 13.60 15.48 22.72
CA SER A 327 14.44 14.68 23.62
C SER A 327 14.91 13.39 22.96
N GLU A 328 14.04 12.70 22.21
CA GLU A 328 14.45 11.53 21.43
C GLU A 328 15.46 11.92 20.35
N ARG A 329 15.20 13.02 19.64
CA ARG A 329 16.13 13.55 18.63
C ARG A 329 17.51 13.79 19.22
N ASP A 330 17.61 14.41 20.40
CA ASP A 330 18.89 14.65 21.08
C ASP A 330 19.63 13.34 21.43
N LEU A 331 18.91 12.33 21.93
CA LEU A 331 19.47 11.01 22.21
C LEU A 331 20.04 10.35 20.95
N PHE A 332 19.33 10.45 19.81
CA PHE A 332 19.81 9.95 18.53
C PHE A 332 21.05 10.71 18.04
N ILE A 333 21.04 12.05 18.14
CA ILE A 333 22.19 12.89 17.78
C ILE A 333 23.44 12.46 18.55
N ARG A 334 23.31 12.28 19.86
CA ARG A 334 24.39 11.81 20.71
C ARG A 334 24.92 10.46 20.23
N ARG A 335 24.02 9.48 20.04
CA ARG A 335 24.40 8.12 19.64
C ARG A 335 25.08 8.07 18.26
N VAL A 336 24.59 8.84 17.28
CA VAL A 336 25.20 8.96 15.95
C VAL A 336 26.56 9.67 16.02
N SER A 337 26.69 10.73 16.82
CA SER A 337 27.96 11.44 17.00
C SER A 337 29.04 10.55 17.59
N GLU A 338 28.69 9.76 18.61
CA GLU A 338 29.58 8.76 19.24
C GLU A 338 30.01 7.70 18.20
N LYS A 339 29.07 7.23 17.38
CA LYS A 339 29.34 6.18 16.39
C LYS A 339 30.25 6.65 15.25
N LEU A 340 30.01 7.85 14.72
CA LEU A 340 30.78 8.40 13.59
C LEU A 340 32.08 9.08 14.03
N GLY A 341 32.24 9.33 15.34
CA GLY A 341 33.36 10.10 15.90
C GLY A 341 33.27 11.59 15.55
N LEU A 342 32.05 12.13 15.51
CA LEU A 342 31.78 13.53 15.14
C LEU A 342 31.59 14.39 16.39
N ASN A 343 31.87 15.68 16.27
CA ASN A 343 31.55 16.64 17.32
C ASN A 343 30.01 16.80 17.41
N GLN A 344 29.44 16.47 18.57
CA GLN A 344 28.00 16.51 18.81
C GLN A 344 27.39 17.91 18.60
N GLU A 345 28.08 18.98 19.01
CA GLU A 345 27.58 20.34 18.85
C GLU A 345 27.47 20.76 17.38
N LEU A 346 28.44 20.35 16.56
CA LEU A 346 28.41 20.61 15.11
C LEU A 346 27.26 19.85 14.44
N LEU A 347 27.08 18.57 14.77
CA LEU A 347 25.97 17.76 14.27
C LEU A 347 24.61 18.33 14.70
N THR A 348 24.49 18.76 15.95
CA THR A 348 23.29 19.40 16.49
C THR A 348 22.96 20.68 15.73
N LYS A 349 23.97 21.51 15.42
CA LYS A 349 23.78 22.73 14.61
C LYS A 349 23.33 22.41 13.18
N GLU A 350 23.93 21.40 12.55
CA GLU A 350 23.56 20.95 11.21
C GLU A 350 22.11 20.47 11.16
N ILE A 351 21.71 19.63 12.12
CA ILE A 351 20.33 19.11 12.23
C ILE A 351 19.36 20.22 12.56
N ASN A 352 19.67 21.12 13.51
CA ASN A 352 18.80 22.25 13.82
C ASN A 352 18.67 23.21 12.64
N ARG A 353 19.70 23.36 11.81
CA ARG A 353 19.61 24.11 10.56
C ARG A 353 18.72 23.38 9.56
N ALA A 354 18.87 22.08 9.38
CA ALA A 354 18.01 21.27 8.51
C ALA A 354 16.54 21.29 8.96
N VAL A 355 16.29 21.17 10.27
CA VAL A 355 14.97 21.31 10.89
C VAL A 355 14.45 22.73 10.70
N LYS A 356 15.25 23.78 10.90
CA LYS A 356 14.82 25.16 10.64
C LYS A 356 14.50 25.39 9.16
N THR A 357 15.27 24.82 8.24
CA THR A 357 14.92 24.83 6.82
C THR A 357 13.60 24.09 6.59
N GLN A 358 13.32 23.02 7.34
CA GLN A 358 12.01 22.34 7.34
C GLN A 358 10.89 23.11 8.07
N THR A 359 11.15 23.94 9.09
CA THR A 359 10.14 24.59 9.95
C THR A 359 9.90 26.08 9.64
N VAL A 360 10.86 26.76 9.01
CA VAL A 360 10.67 28.09 8.39
C VAL A 360 9.84 27.96 7.11
N HIS A 361 9.70 26.74 6.59
CA HIS A 361 8.47 26.30 5.95
C HIS A 361 7.51 25.82 7.07
N PRO A 362 6.43 26.55 7.40
CA PRO A 362 5.44 25.99 8.29
C PRO A 362 4.95 24.67 7.68
N VAL A 363 4.80 23.66 8.52
CA VAL A 363 3.93 22.52 8.28
C VAL A 363 2.48 23.05 8.18
N SER A 364 2.15 23.75 7.11
CA SER A 364 1.07 23.22 6.27
C SER A 364 1.64 21.89 5.82
N ALA A 365 0.95 20.78 6.11
CA ALA A 365 1.28 19.48 5.57
C ALA A 365 1.91 19.68 4.19
N ALA A 366 3.16 19.25 4.01
CA ALA A 366 3.72 19.15 2.68
C ALA A 366 2.95 18.00 1.99
N ARG A 367 1.71 18.28 1.58
CA ARG A 367 1.51 18.47 0.16
C ARG A 367 2.74 19.26 -0.28
N GLU A 368 3.73 18.58 -0.87
CA GLU A 368 4.39 19.16 -2.05
C GLU A 368 3.30 20.01 -2.71
N PRO A 369 3.55 21.30 -3.04
CA PRO A 369 2.49 22.14 -3.58
C PRO A 369 1.69 21.23 -4.48
N ASP A 370 0.36 21.20 -4.37
CA ASP A 370 -0.40 20.76 -5.51
C ASP A 370 0.12 21.70 -6.64
N MET A 371 1.28 21.40 -7.28
CA MET A 371 1.30 20.95 -8.63
C MET A 371 0.02 20.15 -8.68
N ASP A 372 -1.01 20.86 -9.11
CA ASP A 372 -2.15 20.30 -9.76
C ASP A 372 -1.53 19.46 -10.88
N ILE A 373 -0.99 18.29 -10.49
CA ILE A 373 -0.30 17.36 -11.36
C ILE A 373 -1.48 16.85 -12.13
N ASP A 374 -1.62 17.41 -13.32
CA ASP A 374 -2.75 17.15 -14.17
C ASP A 374 -2.88 15.64 -14.30
N THR A 375 -3.93 15.11 -13.67
CA THR A 375 -4.10 13.67 -13.54
C THR A 375 -4.35 13.03 -14.89
N VAL A 376 -4.84 13.80 -15.87
CA VAL A 376 -5.09 13.34 -17.24
C VAL A 376 -3.76 13.27 -18.00
N GLU A 377 -2.92 14.31 -17.93
CA GLU A 377 -1.58 14.31 -18.52
C GLU A 377 -0.67 13.24 -17.90
N LEU A 378 -0.73 13.08 -16.57
CA LEU A 378 -0.02 12.04 -15.84
C LEU A 378 -0.50 10.64 -16.25
N SER A 379 -1.81 10.47 -16.46
CA SER A 379 -2.36 9.18 -16.94
C SER A 379 -1.92 8.89 -18.38
N LEU A 380 -1.76 9.90 -19.24
CA LEU A 380 -1.21 9.69 -20.57
C LEU A 380 0.26 9.22 -20.51
N ILE A 381 1.09 9.82 -19.66
CA ILE A 381 2.48 9.39 -19.45
C ILE A 381 2.53 7.95 -18.92
N HIS A 382 1.64 7.60 -17.98
CA HIS A 382 1.51 6.24 -17.48
C HIS A 382 1.17 5.25 -18.62
N ILE A 383 0.20 5.58 -19.48
CA ILE A 383 -0.14 4.75 -20.65
C ILE A 383 1.03 4.62 -21.62
N MET A 384 1.80 5.70 -21.85
CA MET A 384 2.98 5.67 -22.71
C MET A 384 4.08 4.73 -22.16
N LEU A 385 4.21 4.62 -20.84
CA LEU A 385 5.16 3.72 -20.17
C LEU A 385 4.73 2.26 -20.27
N GLU A 386 3.43 1.97 -20.07
CA GLU A 386 2.87 0.61 -20.08
C GLU A 386 2.66 0.05 -21.50
N TYR A 387 2.40 0.93 -22.48
CA TYR A 387 2.14 0.54 -23.87
C TYR A 387 3.05 1.25 -24.89
N PRO A 388 4.38 1.01 -24.88
CA PRO A 388 5.32 1.66 -25.80
C PRO A 388 5.00 1.47 -27.29
N LEU A 389 4.32 0.36 -27.66
CA LEU A 389 3.90 0.09 -29.04
C LEU A 389 2.82 1.05 -29.55
N LYS A 390 2.01 1.63 -28.65
CA LYS A 390 0.96 2.62 -28.99
C LYS A 390 1.50 4.04 -29.08
N MET A 391 2.80 4.24 -28.83
CA MET A 391 3.41 5.57 -28.81
C MET A 391 3.26 6.32 -30.15
N SER A 392 3.44 5.60 -31.26
CA SER A 392 3.31 6.19 -32.59
C SER A 392 1.89 6.71 -32.88
N GLU A 393 0.85 6.13 -32.27
CA GLU A 393 -0.53 6.59 -32.39
C GLU A 393 -0.78 7.84 -31.53
N ILE A 394 -0.28 7.84 -30.30
CA ILE A 394 -0.41 8.94 -29.34
C ILE A 394 0.27 10.21 -29.85
N VAL A 395 1.49 10.10 -30.38
CA VAL A 395 2.32 11.26 -30.77
C VAL A 395 1.96 11.81 -32.15
N ARG A 396 1.40 11.00 -33.06
CA ARG A 396 1.02 11.44 -34.42
C ARG A 396 0.05 12.62 -34.42
N GLN A 397 -0.67 12.82 -33.32
CA GLN A 397 -1.64 13.91 -33.15
C GLN A 397 -1.03 15.19 -32.56
N GLY A 398 0.29 15.26 -32.34
CA GLY A 398 0.96 16.42 -31.76
C GLY A 398 0.55 16.70 -30.30
N ILE A 399 0.01 15.71 -29.60
CA ILE A 399 -0.63 15.90 -28.28
C ILE A 399 0.32 16.49 -27.23
N LEU A 400 1.62 16.22 -27.34
CA LEU A 400 2.61 16.70 -26.37
C LEU A 400 2.64 18.23 -26.27
N ASP A 401 2.29 18.96 -27.33
CA ASP A 401 2.24 20.43 -27.31
C ASP A 401 0.96 20.99 -26.65
N PHE A 402 -0.04 20.13 -26.40
CA PHE A 402 -1.26 20.46 -25.66
C PHE A 402 -1.15 20.25 -24.15
N PHE A 403 -0.01 19.76 -23.65
CA PHE A 403 0.24 19.69 -22.21
C PHE A 403 0.30 21.09 -21.60
N MET A 404 -0.43 21.28 -20.52
CA MET A 404 -0.46 22.48 -19.69
C MET A 404 0.67 22.48 -18.65
N SER A 405 1.09 21.29 -18.17
CA SER A 405 2.22 21.17 -17.26
C SER A 405 3.54 21.07 -18.01
N THR A 406 4.42 22.05 -17.82
CA THR A 406 5.76 22.07 -18.43
C THR A 406 6.62 20.88 -17.97
N ASN A 407 6.45 20.45 -16.71
CA ASN A 407 7.19 19.32 -16.16
C ASN A 407 6.72 17.99 -16.77
N LEU A 408 5.40 17.77 -16.86
CA LEU A 408 4.86 16.57 -17.49
C LEU A 408 5.15 16.55 -18.99
N GLN A 409 5.07 17.70 -19.67
CA GLN A 409 5.44 17.83 -21.07
C GLN A 409 6.91 17.44 -21.32
N SER A 410 7.83 17.93 -20.47
CA SER A 410 9.26 17.59 -20.56
C SER A 410 9.49 16.09 -20.37
N ILE A 411 8.83 15.48 -19.38
CA ILE A 411 8.91 14.03 -19.12
C ILE A 411 8.35 13.24 -20.33
N ALA A 412 7.19 13.63 -20.86
CA ALA A 412 6.57 12.96 -22.00
C ALA A 412 7.43 13.06 -23.28
N LYS A 413 8.10 14.21 -23.51
CA LYS A 413 9.05 14.39 -24.62
C LYS A 413 10.29 13.51 -24.45
N ARG A 414 10.90 13.48 -23.25
CA ARG A 414 12.02 12.57 -22.94
C ARG A 414 11.64 11.11 -23.10
N LEU A 415 10.42 10.73 -22.70
CA LEU A 415 9.91 9.36 -22.84
C LEU A 415 9.79 8.96 -24.30
N LYS A 416 9.16 9.81 -25.13
CA LYS A 416 9.06 9.63 -26.58
C LYS A 416 10.45 9.41 -27.19
N ASP A 417 11.41 10.27 -26.86
CA ASP A 417 12.76 10.22 -27.44
C ASP A 417 13.53 8.96 -26.99
N SER A 418 13.33 8.49 -25.76
CA SER A 418 13.93 7.23 -25.27
C SER A 418 13.36 6.02 -26.02
N ILE A 419 12.03 5.95 -26.19
CA ILE A 419 11.37 4.85 -26.89
C ILE A 419 11.76 4.83 -28.38
N GLU A 420 11.87 6.00 -29.03
CA GLU A 420 12.32 6.10 -30.42
C GLU A 420 13.77 5.67 -30.62
N LYS A 421 14.64 5.93 -29.62
CA LYS A 421 16.05 5.55 -29.65
C LYS A 421 16.28 4.06 -29.38
N ASP A 422 15.60 3.52 -28.36
CA ASP A 422 15.84 2.16 -27.85
C ASP A 422 14.95 1.12 -28.55
N GLY A 423 13.91 1.56 -29.25
CA GLY A 423 12.87 0.72 -29.84
C GLY A 423 11.83 0.26 -28.80
N SER A 424 10.56 0.10 -29.20
CA SER A 424 9.47 -0.24 -28.27
C SER A 424 9.67 -1.57 -27.51
N GLU A 425 10.43 -2.53 -28.06
CA GLU A 425 10.75 -3.80 -27.39
C GLU A 425 11.98 -3.74 -26.47
N GLY A 426 12.84 -2.72 -26.64
CA GLY A 426 14.07 -2.53 -25.86
C GLY A 426 13.94 -1.50 -24.72
N PHE A 427 12.79 -0.83 -24.63
CA PHE A 427 12.55 0.22 -23.64
C PHE A 427 12.24 -0.35 -22.25
N ASP A 428 12.99 0.09 -21.23
CA ASP A 428 12.76 -0.26 -19.82
C ASP A 428 12.06 0.90 -19.08
N ALA A 429 10.76 0.73 -18.82
CA ALA A 429 9.95 1.70 -18.10
C ALA A 429 10.43 1.93 -16.65
N SER A 430 10.97 0.91 -15.99
CA SER A 430 11.47 1.02 -14.61
C SER A 430 12.74 1.86 -14.56
N LEU A 431 13.66 1.65 -15.50
CA LEU A 431 14.89 2.44 -15.62
C LEU A 431 14.56 3.91 -15.97
N PHE A 432 13.59 4.14 -16.85
CA PHE A 432 13.17 5.49 -17.20
C PHE A 432 12.62 6.25 -15.98
N ILE A 433 11.74 5.61 -15.19
CA ILE A 433 11.11 6.24 -14.02
C ILE A 433 12.12 6.56 -12.92
N GLN A 434 13.15 5.71 -12.72
CA GLN A 434 14.22 5.99 -11.77
C GLN A 434 14.98 7.28 -12.11
N ASN A 435 15.08 7.63 -13.39
CA ASN A 435 15.75 8.82 -13.91
C ASN A 435 14.86 10.07 -14.02
N ILE A 436 13.63 10.03 -13.46
CA ILE A 436 12.77 11.21 -13.31
C ILE A 436 13.24 12.01 -12.09
N GLU A 437 13.65 13.27 -12.33
CA GLU A 437 14.16 14.18 -11.30
C GLU A 437 13.10 14.59 -10.27
N HIS A 438 11.84 14.68 -10.69
CA HIS A 438 10.73 15.09 -9.84
C HIS A 438 10.18 13.91 -9.01
N ASP A 439 10.50 13.88 -7.72
CA ASP A 439 10.09 12.79 -6.82
C ASP A 439 8.57 12.65 -6.71
N ALA A 440 7.83 13.76 -6.63
CA ALA A 440 6.36 13.82 -6.71
C ALA A 440 5.75 12.98 -7.85
N ILE A 441 6.23 13.26 -9.08
CA ILE A 441 5.72 12.67 -10.32
C ILE A 441 6.17 11.22 -10.39
N ARG A 442 7.43 10.95 -10.00
CA ARG A 442 7.98 9.60 -9.91
C ARG A 442 7.16 8.71 -8.97
N GLN A 443 6.89 9.16 -7.75
CA GLN A 443 6.09 8.40 -6.77
C GLN A 443 4.65 8.18 -7.27
N LYS A 444 4.01 9.19 -7.90
CA LYS A 444 2.66 9.03 -8.45
C LYS A 444 2.61 8.07 -9.65
N LEU A 445 3.62 8.09 -10.53
CA LEU A 445 3.72 7.13 -11.64
C LEU A 445 3.96 5.71 -11.15
N LEU A 446 4.90 5.51 -10.21
CA LEU A 446 5.16 4.21 -9.57
C LEU A 446 3.90 3.68 -8.89
N LYS A 447 3.17 4.53 -8.16
CA LYS A 447 1.90 4.17 -7.55
C LYS A 447 0.87 3.73 -8.59
N LYS A 448 0.74 4.46 -9.71
CA LYS A 448 -0.19 4.10 -10.80
C LYS A 448 0.14 2.76 -11.45
N MET A 449 1.42 2.46 -11.69
CA MET A 449 1.84 1.16 -12.24
C MET A 449 1.57 0.00 -11.28
N ILE A 450 1.57 0.26 -9.96
CA ILE A 450 1.25 -0.75 -8.94
C ILE A 450 -0.27 -0.92 -8.76
N ASP A 451 -1.02 0.19 -8.80
CA ASP A 451 -2.46 0.23 -8.51
C ASP A 451 -3.33 -0.11 -9.73
N GLU A 452 -2.87 0.13 -10.96
CA GLU A 452 -3.61 -0.08 -12.22
C GLU A 452 -3.04 -1.29 -12.98
N ASN A 453 -3.78 -2.40 -13.00
CA ASN A 453 -3.47 -3.60 -13.79
C ASN A 453 -3.51 -3.28 -15.31
N PRO A 454 -2.76 -3.97 -16.20
CA PRO A 454 -2.80 -3.70 -17.64
C PRO A 454 -4.24 -3.75 -18.15
N TYR A 455 -4.69 -2.65 -18.75
CA TYR A 455 -5.94 -2.57 -19.49
C TYR A 455 -5.96 -3.60 -20.63
N ASP A 456 -7.13 -4.20 -20.87
CA ASP A 456 -7.41 -5.04 -22.04
C ASP A 456 -7.15 -4.22 -23.33
N GLU A 457 -6.55 -4.82 -24.37
CA GLU A 457 -6.17 -4.12 -25.62
C GLU A 457 -7.36 -3.43 -26.31
N GLY A 458 -8.58 -3.95 -26.14
CA GLY A 458 -9.79 -3.29 -26.68
C GLY A 458 -10.26 -2.08 -25.87
N ILE A 459 -9.86 -1.98 -24.60
CA ILE A 459 -10.25 -0.89 -23.68
C ILE A 459 -9.21 0.23 -23.71
N ILE A 460 -7.92 -0.10 -23.87
CA ILE A 460 -6.84 0.89 -23.86
C ILE A 460 -6.96 1.90 -24.99
N ASP A 461 -7.36 1.49 -26.19
CA ASP A 461 -7.54 2.40 -27.33
C ASP A 461 -8.64 3.45 -27.07
N ARG A 462 -9.72 3.04 -26.39
CA ARG A 462 -10.76 3.97 -25.95
C ARG A 462 -10.24 4.92 -24.88
N ILE A 463 -9.49 4.42 -23.91
CA ILE A 463 -8.90 5.23 -22.83
C ILE A 463 -7.91 6.24 -23.40
N ILE A 464 -7.04 5.83 -24.33
CA ILE A 464 -6.12 6.73 -25.05
C ILE A 464 -6.92 7.84 -25.72
N LYS A 465 -7.91 7.49 -26.55
CA LYS A 465 -8.73 8.48 -27.26
C LYS A 465 -9.44 9.46 -26.32
N ASP A 466 -10.01 8.98 -25.23
CA ASP A 466 -10.70 9.81 -24.24
C ASP A 466 -9.73 10.72 -23.47
N THR A 467 -8.52 10.22 -23.17
CA THR A 467 -7.45 10.98 -22.50
C THR A 467 -6.91 12.09 -23.42
N LEU A 468 -6.63 11.77 -24.70
CA LEU A 468 -6.23 12.75 -25.71
C LEU A 468 -7.28 13.86 -25.84
N LYS A 469 -8.57 13.50 -25.95
CA LYS A 469 -9.67 14.46 -26.07
C LYS A 469 -9.77 15.38 -24.85
N GLN A 470 -9.53 14.86 -23.65
CA GLN A 470 -9.56 15.65 -22.42
C GLN A 470 -8.40 16.66 -22.36
N ILE A 471 -7.18 16.26 -22.69
CA ILE A 471 -6.00 17.15 -22.70
C ILE A 471 -6.22 18.28 -23.72
N THR A 472 -6.61 17.94 -24.95
CA THR A 472 -6.87 18.94 -26.01
C THR A 472 -7.95 19.93 -25.60
N ARG A 473 -9.09 19.46 -25.06
CA ARG A 473 -10.18 20.34 -24.58
C ARG A 473 -9.73 21.25 -23.44
N LYS A 474 -8.93 20.72 -22.51
CA LYS A 474 -8.40 21.51 -21.39
C LYS A 474 -7.50 22.65 -21.90
N TRP A 475 -6.63 22.35 -22.85
CA TRP A 475 -5.74 23.35 -23.47
C TRP A 475 -6.49 24.46 -24.19
N TYR A 476 -7.45 24.14 -25.07
CA TYR A 476 -8.24 25.15 -25.80
C TYR A 476 -9.09 26.00 -24.85
N LYS A 477 -9.62 25.41 -23.77
CA LYS A 477 -10.33 26.14 -22.73
C LYS A 477 -9.42 27.16 -22.03
N GLU A 478 -8.22 26.75 -21.63
CA GLU A 478 -7.31 27.63 -20.89
C GLU A 478 -6.70 28.71 -21.79
N LYS A 479 -6.31 28.38 -23.04
CA LYS A 479 -5.85 29.39 -24.01
C LYS A 479 -6.88 30.47 -24.29
N ARG A 480 -8.16 30.11 -24.44
CA ARG A 480 -9.25 31.09 -24.59
C ARG A 480 -9.42 31.95 -23.34
N ARG A 481 -9.26 31.39 -22.15
CA ARG A 481 -9.33 32.14 -20.89
C ARG A 481 -8.20 33.16 -20.80
N MET A 482 -6.97 32.75 -21.15
CA MET A 482 -5.81 33.65 -21.21
C MET A 482 -6.04 34.78 -22.22
N LEU A 483 -6.45 34.46 -23.46
CA LEU A 483 -6.75 35.48 -24.47
C LEU A 483 -7.87 36.42 -24.03
N THR A 484 -8.92 35.93 -23.38
CA THR A 484 -10.00 36.79 -22.86
C THR A 484 -9.48 37.77 -21.80
N THR A 485 -8.52 37.33 -20.99
CA THR A 485 -7.88 38.17 -19.97
C THR A 485 -7.00 39.24 -20.62
N GLU A 486 -6.21 38.86 -21.63
CA GLU A 486 -5.34 39.79 -22.36
C GLU A 486 -6.12 40.79 -23.22
N ILE A 487 -7.24 40.38 -23.82
CA ILE A 487 -8.17 41.29 -24.51
C ILE A 487 -8.67 42.35 -23.53
N LYS A 488 -9.15 41.93 -22.36
CA LYS A 488 -9.66 42.85 -21.32
C LYS A 488 -8.59 43.85 -20.89
N LYS A 489 -7.35 43.40 -20.67
CA LYS A 489 -6.22 44.29 -20.34
C LYS A 489 -5.88 45.26 -21.47
N ALA A 490 -5.92 44.79 -22.72
CA ALA A 490 -5.67 45.64 -23.90
C ALA A 490 -6.75 46.72 -24.06
N ASP A 491 -8.01 46.37 -23.80
CA ASP A 491 -9.14 47.31 -23.82
C ASP A 491 -9.05 48.33 -22.67
N GLU A 492 -8.73 47.89 -21.45
CA GLU A 492 -8.53 48.76 -20.28
C GLU A 492 -7.31 49.70 -20.47
N GLY A 493 -6.29 49.25 -21.21
CA GLY A 493 -5.10 50.03 -21.57
C GLY A 493 -5.25 50.89 -22.83
N GLY A 494 -6.42 50.92 -23.48
CA GLY A 494 -6.70 51.74 -24.67
C GLY A 494 -6.01 51.27 -25.96
N ASN A 495 -5.47 50.05 -26.01
CA ASN A 495 -4.79 49.50 -27.19
C ASN A 495 -5.75 48.66 -28.05
N HIS A 496 -6.60 49.35 -28.81
CA HIS A 496 -7.64 48.73 -29.63
C HIS A 496 -7.09 47.84 -30.76
N GLU A 497 -5.89 48.14 -31.28
CA GLU A 497 -5.24 47.32 -32.31
C GLU A 497 -4.79 45.95 -31.77
N LEU A 498 -4.25 45.92 -30.54
CA LEU A 498 -3.90 44.68 -29.86
C LEU A 498 -5.16 43.87 -29.51
N SER A 499 -6.21 44.52 -29.00
CA SER A 499 -7.47 43.87 -28.67
C SER A 499 -8.12 43.17 -29.89
N ASN A 500 -8.20 43.86 -31.03
CA ASN A 500 -8.74 43.28 -32.27
C ASN A 500 -7.91 42.08 -32.77
N ARG A 501 -6.58 42.14 -32.68
CA ARG A 501 -5.72 40.99 -33.05
C ARG A 501 -5.96 39.78 -32.15
N LEU A 502 -6.08 40.00 -30.84
CA LEU A 502 -6.35 38.92 -29.88
C LEU A 502 -7.76 38.33 -30.03
N LEU A 503 -8.74 39.13 -30.46
CA LEU A 503 -10.09 38.66 -30.78
C LEU A 503 -10.12 37.72 -31.99
N VAL A 504 -9.44 38.10 -33.09
CA VAL A 504 -9.30 37.24 -34.28
C VAL A 504 -8.62 35.91 -33.92
N GLU A 505 -7.59 35.96 -33.09
CA GLU A 505 -6.89 34.76 -32.61
C GLU A 505 -7.79 33.87 -31.74
N LYS A 506 -8.62 34.46 -30.88
CA LYS A 506 -9.61 33.73 -30.08
C LYS A 506 -10.69 33.07 -30.94
N GLU A 507 -11.15 33.72 -32.00
CA GLU A 507 -12.08 33.12 -32.98
C GLU A 507 -11.46 31.97 -33.76
N ARG A 508 -10.18 32.09 -34.14
CA ARG A 508 -9.42 31.02 -34.79
C ARG A 508 -9.39 29.76 -33.92
N LEU A 509 -9.00 29.89 -32.66
CA LEU A 509 -8.98 28.77 -31.70
C LEU A 509 -10.37 28.14 -31.47
N LEU A 510 -11.44 28.93 -31.53
CA LEU A 510 -12.82 28.43 -31.44
C LEU A 510 -13.22 27.57 -32.65
N ARG A 511 -12.75 27.91 -33.85
CA ARG A 511 -12.99 27.12 -35.06
C ARG A 511 -12.18 25.82 -35.03
N GLU A 512 -10.92 25.88 -34.61
CA GLU A 512 -10.06 24.70 -34.46
C GLU A 512 -10.60 23.72 -33.41
N GLU A 513 -11.04 24.21 -32.24
CA GLU A 513 -11.64 23.35 -31.20
C GLU A 513 -12.90 22.63 -31.71
N LYS A 514 -13.75 23.31 -32.51
CA LYS A 514 -14.94 22.69 -33.11
C LYS A 514 -14.62 21.63 -34.16
N ALA A 515 -13.51 21.78 -34.89
CA ALA A 515 -13.07 20.80 -35.87
C ALA A 515 -12.52 19.50 -35.24
N LEU A 516 -12.14 19.55 -33.96
CA LEU A 516 -11.57 18.43 -33.20
C LEU A 516 -12.60 17.65 -32.35
N GLN A 517 -13.85 18.12 -32.26
CA GLN A 517 -14.91 17.50 -31.46
C GLN A 517 -15.66 16.40 -32.20
#